data_AF-A0A3C0UKP6-F1
#
_entry.id   AF-A0A3C0UKP6-F1
#
_cell.length_a   1.000
_cell.length_b   1.000
_cell.length_c   1.000
_cell.angle_alpha   90.00
_cell.angle_beta   90.00
_cell.angle_gamma   90.00
#
_symmetry.space_group_name_H-M   'P 1'
#
loop_
_entity.id
_entity.type
_entity.pdbx_description
1 polymer ?
#
loop_
_entity_poly.entity_id
_entity_poly.type
_entity_poly.pdbx_seq_one_letter_code
_entity_poly.pdbx_strand_id
1 'polypeptide(L)' 'METVKKELTKEERQANIDRLIARWKASQEESRRETEERVKTPEYQVMLRELRKKNAAKGIIIPEL' A
#
# COMPACT_ATOMS: atom_id res chain seq x y z
N MET A 1 -25.12 23.96 18.57
CA MET A 1 -25.63 23.58 17.24
C MET A 1 -25.56 22.08 17.14
N GLU A 2 -26.68 21.38 17.32
CA GLU A 2 -26.75 19.95 17.07
C GLU A 2 -26.74 19.74 15.56
N THR A 3 -25.70 19.11 15.03
CA THR A 3 -25.69 18.68 13.63
C THR A 3 -26.63 17.50 13.51
N VAL A 4 -27.88 17.75 13.10
CA VAL A 4 -28.80 16.68 12.70
C VAL A 4 -28.16 15.95 11.54
N LYS A 5 -27.54 14.79 11.80
CA LYS A 5 -27.02 13.91 10.75
C LYS A 5 -28.23 13.38 10.00
N LYS A 6 -28.44 13.88 8.78
CA LYS A 6 -29.44 13.33 7.87
C LYS A 6 -29.15 11.84 7.71
N GLU A 7 -30.13 10.99 8.02
CA GLU A 7 -29.98 9.56 7.79
C GLU A 7 -29.90 9.30 6.29
N LEU A 8 -28.79 8.70 5.87
CA LEU A 8 -28.56 8.34 4.47
C LEU A 8 -29.51 7.20 4.07
N THR A 9 -30.04 7.26 2.84
CA THR A 9 -30.77 6.14 2.25
C THR A 9 -29.83 4.97 1.97
N LYS A 10 -30.39 3.79 1.66
CA LYS A 10 -29.58 2.61 1.33
C LYS A 10 -28.72 2.85 0.09
N GLU A 11 -29.27 3.54 -0.90
CA GLU A 11 -28.61 3.88 -2.17
C GLU A 11 -27.47 4.88 -1.93
N GLU A 12 -27.69 5.90 -1.11
CA GLU A 12 -26.65 6.87 -0.75
C GLU A 12 -25.50 6.22 0.05
N ARG A 13 -25.82 5.29 0.95
CA ARG A 13 -24.81 4.49 1.66
C ARG A 13 -24.01 3.64 0.70
N GLN A 14 -24.67 2.95 -0.23
CA GLN A 14 -23.99 2.10 -1.20
C GLN A 14 -23.08 2.92 -2.11
N ALA A 15 -23.55 4.06 -2.63
CA ALA A 15 -22.72 4.94 -3.45
C ALA A 15 -21.49 5.46 -2.70
N ASN A 16 -21.60 5.72 -1.40
CA ASN A 16 -20.45 6.11 -0.58
C ASN A 16 -19.46 4.96 -0.36
N ILE A 17 -19.96 3.74 -0.14
CA ILE A 17 -19.13 2.54 -0.03
C ILE A 17 -18.38 2.30 -1.34
N ASP A 18 -19.06 2.38 -2.48
CA ASP A 18 -18.45 2.16 -3.79
C ASP A 18 -17.36 3.20 -4.08
N ARG A 19 -17.60 4.48 -3.73
CA ARG A 19 -16.58 5.54 -3.84
C ARG A 19 -15.37 5.26 -2.96
N LEU A 20 -15.57 4.79 -1.73
CA LEU A 20 -14.48 4.45 -0.82
C LEU A 20 -13.65 3.29 -1.37
N ILE A 21 -14.32 2.23 -1.83
CA ILE A 21 -13.66 1.06 -2.43
C ILE A 21 -12.87 1.47 -3.67
N ALA A 22 -13.44 2.29 -4.54
CA ALA A 22 -12.76 2.77 -5.75
C ALA A 22 -11.49 3.56 -5.42
N ARG A 23 -11.57 4.49 -4.45
CA ARG A 23 -10.39 5.25 -3.99
C ARG A 23 -9.33 4.37 -3.38
N TRP A 24 -9.73 3.41 -2.54
CA TRP A 24 -8.79 2.48 -1.94
C TRP A 24 -8.07 1.64 -3.00
N LYS A 25 -8.80 1.09 -3.97
CA LYS A 25 -8.20 0.34 -5.09
C LYS A 25 -7.22 1.18 -5.90
N ALA A 26 -7.57 2.44 -6.20
CA ALA A 26 -6.68 3.36 -6.91
C ALA A 26 -5.38 3.61 -6.12
N SER A 27 -5.49 3.84 -4.81
CA SER A 27 -4.32 4.02 -3.95
C SER A 27 -3.43 2.76 -3.84
N GLN A 28 -4.03 1.56 -3.84
CA GLN A 28 -3.27 0.32 -3.87
C GLN A 28 -2.49 0.15 -5.17
N GLU A 29 -3.10 0.49 -6.32
CA GLU A 29 -2.44 0.43 -7.62
C GLU A 29 -1.30 1.45 -7.73
N GLU A 30 -1.49 2.67 -7.25
CA GLU A 30 -0.45 3.70 -7.18
C GLU A 30 0.73 3.25 -6.31
N SER A 31 0.45 2.80 -5.08
CA SER A 31 1.48 2.27 -4.15
C SER A 31 2.25 1.09 -4.76
N ARG A 32 1.55 0.19 -5.47
CA ARG A 32 2.18 -0.91 -6.19
C ARG A 32 3.12 -0.42 -7.28
N ARG A 33 2.68 0.53 -8.12
CA ARG A 33 3.52 1.11 -9.19
C ARG A 33 4.74 1.82 -8.62
N GLU A 34 4.57 2.66 -7.61
CA GLU A 34 5.68 3.33 -6.93
C GLU A 34 6.69 2.32 -6.36
N THR A 35 6.19 1.22 -5.78
CA THR A 35 7.05 0.15 -5.27
C THR A 35 7.79 -0.55 -6.41
N GLU A 36 7.10 -0.93 -7.49
CA GLU A 36 7.70 -1.57 -8.66
C GLU A 36 8.78 -0.70 -9.32
N GLU A 37 8.59 0.62 -9.34
CA GLU A 37 9.59 1.58 -9.83
C GLU A 37 10.78 1.71 -8.88
N ARG A 38 10.51 1.92 -7.58
CA ARG A 38 11.56 2.06 -6.56
C ARG A 38 12.42 0.81 -6.46
N VAL A 39 11.84 -0.39 -6.55
CA VAL A 39 12.58 -1.66 -6.50
C VAL A 39 13.61 -1.76 -7.62
N LYS A 40 13.36 -1.15 -8.79
CA LYS A 40 14.29 -1.19 -9.93
C LYS A 40 15.48 -0.22 -9.78
N THR A 41 15.42 0.72 -8.84
CA THR A 41 16.49 1.72 -8.66
C THR A 41 17.77 1.06 -8.11
N PRO A 42 18.97 1.49 -8.56
CA PRO A 42 20.24 0.99 -8.04
C PRO A 42 20.37 1.18 -6.52
N GLU A 43 19.92 2.32 -6.00
CA GLU A 43 19.97 2.67 -4.59
C GLU A 43 19.17 1.68 -3.74
N TYR A 44 17.97 1.33 -4.18
CA TYR A 44 17.13 0.36 -3.51
C TYR A 44 17.74 -1.05 -3.54
N GLN A 45 18.34 -1.45 -4.66
CA GLN A 45 19.02 -2.74 -4.79
C GLN A 45 20.28 -2.84 -3.92
N VAL A 46 21.01 -1.73 -3.72
CA VAL A 46 22.11 -1.67 -2.75
C VAL A 46 21.57 -1.88 -1.32
N MET A 47 20.53 -1.14 -0.95
CA MET A 47 19.91 -1.27 0.37
C MET A 47 19.37 -2.69 0.63
N LEU A 48 18.74 -3.32 -0.35
CA LEU A 48 18.28 -4.71 -0.26
C LEU A 48 19.43 -5.68 -0.02
N ARG A 49 20.55 -5.53 -0.73
CA ARG A 49 21.74 -6.37 -0.53
C ARG A 49 22.32 -6.20 0.87
N GLU A 50 22.37 -4.97 1.39
CA GLU A 50 22.81 -4.72 2.77
C GLU A 50 21.88 -5.36 3.80
N LEU A 51 20.57 -5.28 3.59
CA LEU A 51 19.58 -5.91 4.46
C LEU A 51 19.73 -7.43 4.46
N ARG A 52 19.90 -8.05 3.27
CA ARG A 52 20.18 -9.48 3.15
C ARG A 52 21.45 -9.89 3.90
N LYS A 53 22.54 -9.14 3.78
CA LYS A 53 23.79 -9.38 4.54
C LYS A 53 23.55 -9.34 6.06
N LYS A 54 22.83 -8.33 6.55
CA LYS A 54 22.50 -8.20 7.98
C LYS A 54 21.63 -9.35 8.48
N ASN A 55 20.69 -9.82 7.66
CA ASN A 55 19.82 -10.94 8.02
C ASN A 55 20.58 -12.27 8.00
N ALA A 56 21.46 -12.48 7.00
CA ALA A 56 22.33 -13.64 6.96
C ALA A 56 23.25 -13.72 8.20
N ALA A 57 23.78 -12.58 8.66
CA ALA A 57 24.56 -12.51 9.90
C ALA A 57 23.76 -12.89 11.16
N LYS A 58 22.42 -12.85 11.09
CA LYS A 58 21.51 -13.29 12.16
C LYS A 58 20.98 -14.71 11.94
N GLY A 59 21.48 -15.43 10.93
CA GLY A 59 21.00 -16.77 10.56
C GLY A 59 19.67 -16.79 9.80
N ILE A 60 19.17 -15.64 9.35
CA ILE A 60 17.94 -15.53 8.55
C ILE A 60 18.31 -15.48 7.07
N ILE A 61 17.99 -16.53 6.32
CA ILE A 61 18.26 -16.61 4.88
C ILE A 61 17.06 -16.04 4.12
N ILE A 62 17.29 -14.97 3.36
CA ILE A 62 16.30 -14.40 2.44
C ILE A 62 16.78 -14.69 1.01
N PRO A 63 16.04 -15.49 0.22
CA PRO A 63 16.42 -15.80 -1.15
C PRO A 63 16.47 -14.56 -2.05
N GLU A 64 17.30 -14.61 -3.07
CA GLU A 64 17.28 -13.63 -4.15
C GLU A 64 16.10 -13.94 -5.09
N LEU A 65 15.41 -12.88 -5.51
CA LEU A 65 14.32 -12.93 -6.50
C LEU A 65 14.90 -12.73 -7.89
#